data_AF-A0A529YPA0-F1
#
_entry.id   AF-A0A529YPA0-F1
#
_cell.length_a   1.000
_cell.length_b   1.000
_cell.length_c   1.000
_cell.angle_alpha   90.00
_cell.angle_beta   90.00
_cell.angle_gamma   90.00
#
_symmetry.space_group_name_H-M   'P 1'
#
loop_
_entity.id
_entity.type
_entity.pdbx_description
1 polymer ?
#
loop_
_entity_poly.entity_id
_entity_poly.type
_entity_poly.pdbx_seq_one_letter_code
_entity_poly.pdbx_strand_id
1 'polypeptide(L)'
;EHLTSLGVPDGPIRKELVEGRSITLVDGRTVAPEDVLGPLEPGKKLVIIGDTEATDDLADHVCGADLLVIEATFLERDATMARDYGHLTAAQAASLAAISNVKQLVLTHISGRYADEEILAKAVQAFPNSRIAADLDVLTI
;
A
#
# COMPACT_ATOMS: atom_id res chain seq x y z
N GLU A 1 -19.89 8.05 -20.32
CA GLU A 1 -21.35 8.31 -20.28
C GLU A 1 -21.67 9.77 -19.99
N HIS A 2 -21.17 10.34 -18.88
CA HIS A 2 -21.44 11.75 -18.52
C HIS A 2 -20.90 12.82 -19.51
N LEU A 3 -19.70 12.62 -20.07
CA LEU A 3 -19.15 13.49 -21.12
C LEU A 3 -20.02 13.50 -22.39
N THR A 4 -20.57 12.35 -22.75
CA THR A 4 -21.45 12.19 -23.90
C THR A 4 -22.78 12.91 -23.68
N SER A 5 -23.36 12.87 -22.47
CA SER A 5 -24.58 13.61 -22.15
C SER A 5 -24.40 15.13 -22.18
N LEU A 6 -23.19 15.62 -21.95
CA LEU A 6 -22.87 17.05 -22.07
C LEU A 6 -22.56 17.47 -23.52
N GLY A 7 -22.44 16.52 -24.44
CA GLY A 7 -22.09 16.77 -25.83
C GLY A 7 -20.59 16.98 -26.05
N VAL A 8 -19.74 16.53 -25.12
CA VAL A 8 -18.27 16.62 -25.26
C VAL A 8 -17.79 15.50 -26.21
N PRO A 9 -17.23 15.86 -27.38
CA PRO A 9 -16.81 14.85 -28.36
C PRO A 9 -15.62 14.03 -27.85
N ASP A 10 -15.46 12.82 -28.39
CA ASP A 10 -14.24 12.04 -28.19
C ASP A 10 -13.06 12.72 -28.89
N GLY A 11 -11.88 12.71 -28.26
CA GLY A 11 -10.66 13.26 -28.85
C GLY A 11 -9.84 14.13 -27.89
N PRO A 12 -8.85 14.87 -28.44
CA PRO A 12 -7.87 15.63 -27.65
C PRO A 12 -8.49 16.66 -26.70
N ILE A 13 -9.67 17.18 -27.02
CA ILE A 13 -10.37 18.18 -26.19
C ILE A 13 -10.74 17.64 -24.79
N ARG A 14 -10.92 16.32 -24.64
CA ARG A 14 -11.13 15.72 -23.30
C ARG A 14 -9.88 15.74 -22.43
N LYS A 15 -8.70 15.75 -23.04
CA LYS A 15 -7.43 15.87 -22.31
C LYS A 15 -7.33 17.22 -21.61
N GLU A 16 -7.85 18.28 -22.23
CA GLU A 16 -7.89 19.61 -21.62
C GLU A 16 -8.67 19.61 -20.32
N LEU A 17 -9.84 18.95 -20.29
CA LEU A 17 -10.65 18.77 -19.08
C LEU A 17 -9.89 18.00 -17.98
N VAL A 18 -9.22 16.90 -18.35
CA VAL A 18 -8.39 16.11 -17.41
C VAL A 18 -7.21 16.93 -16.86
N GLU A 19 -6.65 17.83 -17.65
CA GLU A 19 -5.57 18.74 -17.25
C GLU A 19 -6.06 19.99 -16.50
N GLY A 20 -7.35 20.06 -16.16
CA GLY A 20 -7.93 21.15 -15.37
C GLY A 20 -8.28 22.39 -16.19
N ARG A 21 -8.42 22.28 -17.51
CA ARG A 21 -8.82 23.39 -18.39
C ARG A 21 -10.26 23.24 -18.85
N SER A 22 -11.03 24.31 -18.76
CA SER A 22 -12.38 24.38 -19.32
C SER A 22 -12.33 24.40 -20.85
N ILE A 23 -13.32 23.77 -21.49
CA ILE A 23 -13.46 23.72 -22.94
C ILE A 23 -14.72 24.46 -23.38
N THR A 24 -14.72 25.00 -24.61
CA THR A 24 -15.91 25.58 -25.23
C THR A 24 -16.40 24.67 -26.34
N LEU A 25 -17.67 24.26 -26.28
CA LEU A 25 -18.32 23.44 -27.28
C LEU A 25 -18.73 24.26 -28.51
N VAL A 26 -19.01 23.58 -29.61
CA VAL A 26 -19.45 24.19 -30.88
C VAL A 26 -20.76 24.97 -30.76
N ASP A 27 -21.60 24.65 -29.76
CA ASP A 27 -22.85 25.35 -29.46
C ASP A 27 -22.66 26.56 -28.52
N GLY A 28 -21.42 26.90 -28.17
CA GLY A 28 -21.06 28.03 -27.32
C GLY A 28 -21.12 27.76 -25.82
N ARG A 29 -21.49 26.55 -25.38
CA ARG A 29 -21.46 26.18 -23.96
C ARG A 29 -20.03 25.92 -23.50
N THR A 30 -19.70 26.40 -22.30
CA THR A 30 -18.45 26.05 -21.62
C THR A 30 -18.67 24.87 -20.70
N VAL A 31 -17.78 23.89 -20.74
CA VAL A 31 -17.74 22.76 -19.81
C VAL A 31 -16.47 22.88 -18.99
N ALA A 32 -16.60 22.92 -17.67
CA ALA A 32 -15.47 22.98 -16.74
C ALA A 32 -15.07 21.57 -16.28
N PRO A 33 -13.81 21.36 -15.86
CA PRO A 33 -13.34 20.08 -15.32
C PRO A 33 -14.24 19.54 -14.20
N GLU A 34 -14.68 20.41 -13.29
CA GLU A 34 -15.57 20.07 -12.17
C GLU A 34 -16.95 19.57 -12.59
N ASP A 35 -17.40 19.89 -13.81
CA ASP A 35 -18.66 19.38 -14.33
C ASP A 35 -18.57 17.91 -14.71
N VAL A 36 -17.35 17.37 -14.91
CA VAL A 36 -17.12 16.06 -15.54
C VAL A 36 -16.17 15.14 -14.79
N LEU A 37 -15.25 15.69 -14.02
CA LEU A 37 -14.30 14.94 -13.21
C LEU A 37 -14.96 14.59 -11.88
N GLY A 38 -14.89 13.31 -11.52
CA GLY A 38 -15.21 12.87 -10.17
C GLY A 38 -14.19 13.38 -9.14
N PRO A 39 -14.41 13.11 -7.85
CA PRO A 39 -13.40 13.39 -6.84
C PRO A 39 -12.08 12.71 -7.19
N LEU A 40 -10.96 13.39 -6.92
CA LEU A 40 -9.63 12.82 -7.06
C LEU A 40 -9.53 11.57 -6.18
N GLU A 41 -9.33 10.42 -6.82
CA GLU A 41 -9.00 9.19 -6.12
C GLU A 41 -7.50 9.17 -5.81
N PRO A 42 -7.08 9.09 -4.54
CA PRO A 42 -5.69 8.96 -4.19
C PRO A 42 -5.08 7.72 -4.84
N GLY A 43 -3.86 7.86 -5.38
CA GLY A 43 -3.11 6.72 -5.90
C GLY A 43 -2.83 5.68 -4.81
N LYS A 44 -2.62 4.43 -5.24
CA LYS A 44 -2.24 3.34 -4.33
C LYS A 44 -0.78 3.43 -3.93
N LYS A 45 -0.47 3.16 -2.67
CA LYS A 45 0.89 3.11 -2.12
C LYS A 45 1.24 1.68 -1.70
N LEU A 46 2.13 1.06 -2.46
CA LEU A 46 2.81 -0.20 -2.12
C LEU A 46 4.19 0.09 -1.55
N VAL A 47 4.51 -0.51 -0.41
CA VAL A 47 5.87 -0.50 0.16
C VAL A 47 6.35 -1.93 0.30
N ILE A 48 7.53 -2.20 -0.24
CA ILE A 48 8.22 -3.50 -0.14
C ILE A 48 9.56 -3.25 0.54
N ILE A 49 9.79 -3.93 1.65
CA ILE A 49 11.02 -3.86 2.44
C ILE A 49 11.62 -5.26 2.44
N GLY A 50 12.85 -5.37 1.95
CA GLY A 50 13.63 -6.60 2.02
C GLY A 50 14.24 -6.78 3.40
N ASP A 51 15.32 -7.55 3.47
CA ASP A 51 16.01 -7.84 4.72
C ASP A 51 16.51 -6.57 5.41
N THR A 52 16.24 -6.45 6.70
CA THR A 52 16.65 -5.29 7.53
C THR A 52 16.75 -5.68 9.00
N GLU A 53 17.67 -5.05 9.72
CA GLU A 53 17.88 -5.31 11.15
C GLU A 53 17.05 -4.42 12.08
N ALA A 54 16.50 -3.33 11.54
CA ALA A 54 15.84 -2.29 12.31
C ALA A 54 14.71 -1.60 11.53
N THR A 55 13.85 -0.88 12.26
CA THR A 55 12.66 -0.20 11.72
C THR A 55 12.63 1.31 11.96
N ASP A 56 13.61 1.86 12.68
CA ASP A 56 13.61 3.23 13.20
C ASP A 56 13.40 4.28 12.11
N ASP A 57 14.06 4.12 10.96
CA ASP A 57 14.01 5.06 9.85
C ASP A 57 12.98 4.68 8.76
N LEU A 58 12.17 3.64 9.00
CA LEU A 58 11.22 3.14 8.00
C LEU A 58 9.84 3.79 8.11
N ALA A 59 9.50 4.36 9.27
CA ALA A 59 8.15 4.82 9.57
C ALA A 59 7.64 5.85 8.56
N ASP A 60 8.46 6.82 8.17
CA ASP A 60 8.11 7.88 7.22
C ASP A 60 7.88 7.32 5.80
N HIS A 61 8.67 6.34 5.40
CA HIS A 61 8.54 5.68 4.10
C HIS A 61 7.29 4.81 4.03
N VAL A 62 6.96 4.14 5.13
CA VAL A 62 5.82 3.22 5.24
C VAL A 62 4.50 3.96 5.46
N CYS A 63 4.54 5.19 6.01
CA CYS A 63 3.37 5.91 6.46
C CYS A 63 2.23 5.95 5.41
N GLY A 64 1.04 5.47 5.79
CA GLY A 64 -0.15 5.47 4.94
C GLY A 64 -0.11 4.50 3.75
N ALA A 65 0.78 3.50 3.75
CA ALA A 65 0.79 2.48 2.70
C ALA A 65 -0.54 1.70 2.66
N ASP A 66 -1.06 1.46 1.46
CA ASP A 66 -2.18 0.54 1.27
C ASP A 66 -1.74 -0.91 1.54
N LEU A 67 -0.50 -1.25 1.18
CA LEU A 67 0.10 -2.55 1.43
C LEU A 67 1.57 -2.41 1.80
N LEU A 68 1.95 -2.99 2.94
CA LEU A 68 3.34 -3.17 3.35
C LEU A 68 3.71 -4.65 3.24
N VAL A 69 4.72 -4.97 2.43
CA VAL A 69 5.40 -6.27 2.42
C VAL A 69 6.75 -6.10 3.11
N ILE A 70 7.00 -6.87 4.16
CA ILE A 70 8.25 -6.77 4.95
C ILE A 70 8.66 -8.12 5.50
N GLU A 71 9.97 -8.30 5.69
CA GLU A 71 10.52 -9.50 6.31
C GLU A 71 10.03 -9.71 7.76
N ALA A 72 9.97 -10.97 8.16
CA ALA A 72 9.59 -11.40 9.50
C ALA A 72 10.32 -12.70 9.87
N THR A 73 11.64 -12.69 9.69
CA THR A 73 12.46 -13.91 9.71
C THR A 73 12.35 -14.66 11.04
N PHE A 74 12.22 -13.91 12.15
CA PHE A 74 12.26 -14.46 13.50
C PHE A 74 11.01 -14.18 14.35
N LEU A 75 10.89 -14.93 15.45
CA LEU A 75 9.98 -14.60 16.54
C LEU A 75 10.72 -13.84 17.64
N GLU A 76 9.96 -13.13 18.48
CA GLU A 76 10.49 -12.32 19.57
C GLU A 76 11.39 -13.09 20.55
N ARG A 77 11.11 -14.38 20.80
CA ARG A 77 11.96 -15.23 21.64
C ARG A 77 13.39 -15.39 21.11
N ASP A 78 13.58 -15.15 19.81
CA ASP A 78 14.84 -15.23 19.09
C ASP A 78 15.30 -13.84 18.59
N ALA A 79 14.83 -12.73 19.19
CA ALA A 79 15.16 -11.37 18.76
C ALA A 79 16.67 -11.04 18.75
N THR A 80 17.45 -11.67 19.64
CA THR A 80 18.92 -11.54 19.60
C THR A 80 19.48 -12.17 18.34
N MET A 81 19.00 -13.36 17.98
CA MET A 81 19.40 -14.03 16.73
C MET A 81 18.99 -13.21 15.51
N ALA A 82 17.80 -12.61 15.54
CA ALA A 82 17.34 -11.70 14.49
C ALA A 82 18.35 -10.57 14.26
N ARG A 83 18.72 -9.84 15.31
CA ARG A 83 19.74 -8.78 15.23
C ARG A 83 21.10 -9.29 14.76
N ASP A 84 21.58 -10.41 15.31
CA ASP A 84 22.89 -10.95 14.96
C ASP A 84 22.99 -11.36 13.48
N TYR A 85 21.87 -11.73 12.85
CA TYR A 85 21.78 -12.06 11.43
C TYR A 85 21.25 -10.92 10.54
N GLY A 86 20.97 -9.74 11.12
CA GLY A 86 20.50 -8.57 10.37
C GLY A 86 19.05 -8.66 9.91
N HIS A 87 18.18 -9.27 10.73
CA HIS A 87 16.77 -9.54 10.42
C HIS A 87 15.80 -9.00 11.48
N LEU A 88 14.51 -8.96 11.12
CA LEU A 88 13.42 -8.57 12.00
C LEU A 88 12.71 -9.76 12.65
N THR A 89 12.03 -9.45 13.74
CA THR A 89 10.96 -10.28 14.27
C THR A 89 9.60 -9.91 13.68
N ALA A 90 8.68 -10.87 13.63
CA ALA A 90 7.28 -10.61 13.26
C ALA A 90 6.62 -9.51 14.11
N ALA A 91 7.02 -9.38 15.38
CA ALA A 91 6.52 -8.34 16.27
C ALA A 91 7.05 -6.95 15.90
N GLN A 92 8.31 -6.83 15.48
CA GLN A 92 8.88 -5.57 14.98
C GLN A 92 8.19 -5.11 13.68
N ALA A 93 8.05 -6.02 12.71
CA ALA A 93 7.34 -5.74 11.46
C ALA A 93 5.88 -5.28 11.71
N ALA A 94 5.15 -5.97 12.59
CA ALA A 94 3.79 -5.60 12.93
C ALA A 94 3.68 -4.30 13.73
N SER A 95 4.66 -4.00 14.59
CA SER A 95 4.71 -2.73 15.30
C SER A 95 4.93 -1.56 14.35
N LEU A 96 5.83 -1.69 13.36
CA LEU A 96 6.04 -0.70 12.31
C LEU A 96 4.74 -0.44 11.53
N ALA A 97 4.04 -1.49 11.11
CA ALA A 97 2.76 -1.38 10.44
C ALA A 97 1.72 -0.58 11.27
N ALA A 98 1.62 -0.89 12.56
CA ALA A 98 0.67 -0.25 13.46
C ALA A 98 0.96 1.24 13.66
N ILE A 99 2.23 1.63 13.85
CA ILE A 99 2.60 3.05 14.06
C ILE A 99 2.55 3.87 12.77
N SER A 100 2.72 3.23 11.61
CA SER A 100 2.75 3.89 10.29
C SER A 100 1.38 3.98 9.61
N ASN A 101 0.27 3.62 10.28
CA ASN A 101 -1.07 3.70 9.70
C ASN A 101 -1.17 3.00 8.32
N VAL A 102 -0.55 1.83 8.18
CA VAL A 102 -0.69 1.03 6.96
C VAL A 102 -2.08 0.39 6.94
N LYS A 103 -2.62 0.14 5.75
CA LYS A 103 -3.92 -0.55 5.64
C LYS A 103 -3.77 -2.05 5.80
N GLN A 104 -2.74 -2.66 5.21
CA GLN A 104 -2.50 -4.10 5.28
C GLN A 104 -1.00 -4.42 5.41
N LEU A 105 -0.68 -5.43 6.22
CA LEU A 105 0.66 -5.98 6.41
C LEU A 105 0.75 -7.38 5.81
N VAL A 106 1.82 -7.63 5.08
CA VAL A 106 2.17 -8.94 4.53
C VAL A 106 3.58 -9.28 4.99
N LEU A 107 3.69 -10.36 5.74
CA LEU A 107 4.96 -10.88 6.21
C LEU A 107 5.53 -11.84 5.17
N THR A 108 6.83 -11.70 4.91
CA THR A 108 7.60 -12.58 4.03
C THR A 108 8.94 -12.95 4.67
N HIS A 109 9.76 -13.71 3.94
CA HIS A 109 11.11 -14.10 4.38
C HIS A 109 11.10 -14.80 5.75
N ILE A 110 10.19 -15.77 5.92
CA ILE A 110 10.01 -16.48 7.19
C ILE A 110 11.02 -17.61 7.29
N SER A 111 11.68 -17.74 8.44
CA SER A 111 12.56 -18.87 8.70
C SER A 111 11.74 -20.16 8.84
N GLY A 112 12.09 -21.22 8.10
CA GLY A 112 11.43 -22.53 8.14
C GLY A 112 11.53 -23.29 9.48
N ARG A 113 12.05 -22.66 10.53
CA ARG A 113 12.05 -23.14 11.91
C ARG A 113 10.72 -22.93 12.64
N TYR A 114 9.86 -22.04 12.13
CA TYR A 114 8.57 -21.71 12.74
C TYR A 114 7.43 -22.18 11.85
N ALA A 115 6.29 -22.46 12.49
CA ALA A 115 5.03 -22.59 11.77
C ALA A 115 4.51 -21.18 11.43
N ASP A 116 3.95 -21.04 10.23
CA ASP A 116 3.37 -19.77 9.76
C ASP A 116 2.29 -19.25 10.73
N GLU A 117 1.48 -20.14 11.30
CA GLU A 117 0.45 -19.77 12.26
C GLU A 117 1.04 -19.11 13.52
N GLU A 118 2.25 -19.51 13.94
CA GLU A 118 2.92 -18.93 15.10
C GLU A 118 3.42 -17.50 14.80
N ILE A 119 4.00 -17.30 13.62
CA ILE A 119 4.43 -15.99 13.12
C ILE A 119 3.22 -15.06 13.01
N LEU A 120 2.15 -15.52 12.35
CA LEU A 120 0.94 -14.74 12.16
C LEU A 120 0.29 -14.40 13.51
N ALA A 121 0.21 -15.35 14.44
CA ALA A 121 -0.35 -15.13 15.77
C ALA A 121 0.39 -14.05 16.55
N LYS A 122 1.70 -13.86 16.33
CA LYS A 122 2.45 -12.73 16.91
C LYS A 122 2.15 -11.41 16.20
N ALA A 123 2.12 -11.42 14.89
CA ALA A 123 1.86 -10.21 14.10
C ALA A 123 0.49 -9.60 14.40
N VAL A 124 -0.57 -10.42 14.43
CA VAL A 124 -1.95 -9.97 14.66
C VAL A 124 -2.18 -9.38 16.05
N GLN A 125 -1.30 -9.64 17.02
CA GLN A 125 -1.36 -8.99 18.34
C GLN A 125 -1.06 -7.50 18.27
N ALA A 126 -0.14 -7.08 17.41
CA ALA A 126 0.20 -5.68 17.20
C ALA A 126 -0.58 -5.05 16.04
N PHE A 127 -0.85 -5.83 14.98
CA PHE A 127 -1.54 -5.34 13.78
C PHE A 127 -2.52 -6.39 13.22
N PRO A 128 -3.82 -6.29 13.51
CA PRO A 128 -4.80 -7.33 13.14
C PRO A 128 -4.92 -7.61 11.64
N ASN A 129 -4.72 -6.62 10.76
CA ASN A 129 -4.80 -6.82 9.31
C ASN A 129 -3.46 -7.33 8.72
N SER A 130 -2.94 -8.39 9.32
CA SER A 130 -1.71 -9.08 8.91
C SER A 130 -2.04 -10.37 8.15
N ARG A 131 -1.17 -10.72 7.20
CA ARG A 131 -1.14 -12.03 6.54
C ARG A 131 0.29 -12.46 6.28
N ILE A 132 0.47 -13.75 6.00
CA ILE A 132 1.74 -14.29 5.51
C ILE A 132 1.63 -14.46 3.99
N ALA A 133 2.68 -14.09 3.27
CA ALA A 133 2.79 -14.39 1.84
C ALA A 133 3.05 -15.88 1.64
N ALA A 134 2.39 -16.49 0.65
CA ALA A 134 2.68 -17.84 0.20
C ALA A 134 3.46 -17.84 -1.12
N ASP A 135 4.10 -18.95 -1.44
CA ASP A 135 4.66 -19.15 -2.78
C ASP A 135 3.56 -19.03 -3.83
N LEU A 136 3.84 -18.24 -4.88
CA LEU A 136 2.90 -17.94 -5.99
C LEU A 136 1.63 -17.16 -5.60
N ASP A 137 1.65 -16.52 -4.43
CA ASP A 137 0.54 -15.71 -3.94
C ASP A 137 0.30 -14.45 -4.79
N VAL A 138 -0.96 -14.00 -4.82
CA VAL A 138 -1.40 -12.82 -5.59
C VAL A 138 -2.06 -11.83 -4.64
N LEU A 139 -1.48 -10.63 -4.59
CA LEU A 139 -1.92 -9.52 -3.74
C LEU A 139 -2.55 -8.43 -4.61
N THR A 140 -3.67 -7.86 -4.17
CA THR A 140 -4.34 -6.74 -4.83
C THR A 140 -4.35 -5.55 -3.91
N ILE A 141 -4.12 -4.35 -4.45
CA ILE A 141 -3.96 -3.09 -3.73
C ILE A 141 -5.04 -2.11 -4.17
#